data_AF-A0A356K123-F1
#
_entry.id   AF-A0A356K123-F1
#
_cell.length_a   1.000
_cell.length_b   1.000
_cell.length_c   1.000
_cell.angle_alpha   90.00
_cell.angle_beta   90.00
_cell.angle_gamma   90.00
#
_symmetry.space_group_name_H-M   'P 1'
#
loop_
_entity.id
_entity.type
_entity.pdbx_description
1 polymer ?
#
loop_
_entity_poly.entity_id
_entity_poly.type
_entity_poly.pdbx_seq_one_letter_code
_entity_poly.pdbx_strand_id
1 'polypeptide(L)'
;MKFLCVSDQIDPLVYSSTVKERYGDVDAVFCAGDLSMEYVDFIVDALGKPTFFVFGNHDLKEYKYYKNKMFSDSLFSGSPFKFEGTGVEHAHGADYASNKNIRCKNLTFKTSDGKTTPLLISGVTGSIRYNNGQAQFTDKQMKRQLVAMIPGLLWNKI
;
A
#
# COMPACT_ATOMS: atom_id res chain seq x y z
N MET A 1 -6.95 7.65 -16.45
CA MET A 1 -6.17 7.62 -15.19
C MET A 1 -4.73 7.34 -15.51
N LYS A 2 -3.81 7.93 -14.75
CA LYS A 2 -2.36 7.72 -14.85
C LYS A 2 -1.82 7.30 -13.49
N PHE A 3 -0.95 6.31 -13.47
CA PHE A 3 -0.34 5.78 -12.26
C PHE A 3 1.17 5.86 -12.36
N LEU A 4 1.82 6.19 -11.25
CA LEU A 4 3.26 5.97 -11.08
C LEU A 4 3.45 4.67 -10.30
N CYS A 5 4.23 3.73 -10.84
CA CYS A 5 4.56 2.48 -10.17
C CYS A 5 6.07 2.43 -9.96
N VAL A 6 6.51 2.22 -8.72
CA VAL A 6 7.92 2.08 -8.35
C VAL A 6 8.13 0.78 -7.58
N SER A 7 9.24 0.09 -7.84
CA SER A 7 9.54 -1.19 -7.21
C SER A 7 11.04 -1.41 -7.05
N ASP A 8 11.43 -2.09 -5.97
CA ASP A 8 12.75 -2.68 -5.67
C ASP A 8 13.94 -1.71 -5.52
N GLN A 9 14.02 -0.66 -6.33
CA GLN A 9 15.12 0.28 -6.32
C GLN A 9 14.63 1.72 -6.40
N ILE A 10 15.41 2.62 -5.78
CA ILE A 10 15.19 4.06 -5.87
C ILE A 10 15.54 4.50 -7.29
N ASP A 11 14.57 5.07 -7.99
CA ASP A 11 14.77 5.62 -9.33
C ASP A 11 15.16 7.11 -9.19
N PRO A 12 16.34 7.55 -9.69
CA PRO A 12 16.76 8.95 -9.63
C PRO A 12 15.81 9.94 -10.33
N LEU A 13 15.01 9.48 -11.31
CA LEU A 13 14.00 10.31 -11.95
C LEU A 13 12.84 10.62 -11.00
N VAL A 14 12.52 9.67 -10.13
CA VAL A 14 11.50 9.81 -9.10
C VAL A 14 12.08 10.51 -7.87
N TYR A 15 13.25 10.08 -7.37
CA TYR A 15 13.95 10.72 -6.26
C TYR A 15 14.69 12.00 -6.69
N SER A 16 13.94 12.98 -7.19
CA SER A 16 14.46 14.27 -7.64
C SER A 16 13.54 15.42 -7.27
N SER A 17 14.10 16.62 -7.09
CA SER A 17 13.32 17.84 -6.88
C SER A 17 12.37 18.15 -8.06
N THR A 18 12.66 17.64 -9.26
CA THR A 18 11.85 17.80 -10.47
C THR A 18 10.75 16.75 -10.65
N VAL A 19 10.57 15.84 -9.68
CA VAL A 19 9.60 14.73 -9.79
C VAL A 19 8.18 15.21 -10.10
N LYS A 20 7.78 16.35 -9.54
CA LYS A 20 6.46 16.95 -9.75
C LYS A 20 6.28 17.48 -11.16
N GLU A 21 7.34 17.94 -11.81
CA GLU A 21 7.29 18.37 -13.22
C GLU A 21 7.11 17.16 -14.14
N ARG A 22 7.70 16.02 -13.78
CA ARG A 22 7.70 14.79 -14.59
C ARG A 22 6.44 13.94 -14.40
N TYR A 23 5.94 13.87 -13.17
CA TYR A 23 4.86 12.95 -12.76
C TYR A 23 3.74 13.63 -11.97
N GLY A 24 3.63 14.97 -11.99
CA GLY A 24 2.59 15.69 -11.26
C GLY A 24 1.16 15.42 -11.77
N ASP A 25 1.03 14.88 -12.98
CA ASP A 25 -0.23 14.54 -13.63
C ASP A 25 -0.75 13.13 -13.31
N VAL A 26 -0.05 12.36 -12.45
CA VAL A 26 -0.54 11.06 -11.98
C VAL A 26 -1.68 11.22 -10.98
N ASP A 27 -2.57 10.24 -10.96
CA ASP A 27 -3.73 10.19 -10.09
C ASP A 27 -3.44 9.44 -8.77
N ALA A 28 -2.52 8.47 -8.81
CA ALA A 28 -2.07 7.70 -7.65
C ALA A 28 -0.68 7.08 -7.88
N VAL A 29 -0.03 6.68 -6.80
CA VAL A 29 1.29 6.04 -6.80
C VAL A 29 1.22 4.66 -6.13
N PHE A 30 1.92 3.68 -6.69
CA PHE A 30 2.06 2.34 -6.17
C PHE A 30 3.52 2.01 -5.89
N CYS A 31 3.84 1.67 -4.66
CA CYS A 31 5.17 1.27 -4.21
C CYS A 31 5.18 -0.22 -3.86
N ALA A 32 6.07 -0.98 -4.45
CA ALA A 32 6.21 -2.42 -4.18
C ALA A 32 7.68 -2.81 -3.99
N GLY A 33 7.91 -4.06 -3.58
CA GLY A 33 9.26 -4.59 -3.42
C GLY A 33 10.04 -3.93 -2.29
N ASP A 34 11.36 -3.91 -2.45
CA ASP A 34 12.30 -3.52 -1.38
C ASP A 34 12.57 -2.01 -1.32
N LEU A 35 11.51 -1.21 -1.21
CA LEU A 35 11.61 0.23 -1.06
C LEU A 35 11.62 0.66 0.42
N SER A 36 12.47 1.63 0.74
CA SER A 36 12.52 2.23 2.07
C SER A 36 11.31 3.13 2.33
N MET A 37 10.91 3.23 3.59
CA MET A 37 9.82 4.13 3.97
C MET A 37 10.19 5.61 3.76
N GLU A 38 11.46 5.96 3.91
CA GLU A 38 11.97 7.30 3.56
C GLU A 38 11.73 7.65 2.08
N TYR A 39 11.83 6.68 1.18
CA TYR A 39 11.54 6.90 -0.23
C TYR A 39 10.04 7.03 -0.50
N VAL A 40 9.21 6.26 0.20
CA VAL A 40 7.75 6.37 0.14
C VAL A 40 7.29 7.73 0.68
N ASP A 41 7.85 8.20 1.80
CA ASP A 41 7.59 9.53 2.38
C ASP A 41 7.92 10.64 1.39
N PHE A 42 9.10 10.56 0.78
CA PHE A 42 9.50 11.51 -0.24
C PHE A 42 8.49 11.58 -1.38
N ILE A 43 7.99 10.44 -1.87
CA ILE A 43 6.99 10.38 -2.94
C ILE A 43 5.69 11.05 -2.50
N VAL A 44 5.22 10.75 -1.28
CA VAL A 44 3.99 11.31 -0.71
C VAL A 44 4.11 12.83 -0.61
N ASP A 45 5.21 13.33 -0.04
CA ASP A 45 5.45 14.75 0.16
C ASP A 45 5.64 15.51 -1.17
N ALA A 46 6.42 14.93 -2.10
CA ALA A 46 6.75 15.61 -3.35
C ALA A 46 5.57 15.66 -4.34
N LEU A 47 4.76 14.60 -4.41
CA LEU A 47 3.66 14.50 -5.36
C LEU A 47 2.30 14.89 -4.75
N GLY A 48 2.10 14.71 -3.44
CA GLY A 48 0.83 14.97 -2.77
C GLY A 48 -0.32 14.12 -3.33
N LYS A 49 -0.01 12.90 -3.80
CA LYS A 49 -0.97 11.98 -4.43
C LYS A 49 -1.27 10.79 -3.52
N PRO A 50 -2.48 10.20 -3.63
CA PRO A 50 -2.76 8.92 -2.99
C PRO A 50 -1.67 7.90 -3.30
N THR A 51 -0.99 7.40 -2.27
CA THR A 51 0.14 6.50 -2.40
C THR A 51 -0.15 5.22 -1.64
N PHE A 52 0.02 4.09 -2.31
CA PHE A 52 -0.23 2.77 -1.74
C PHE A 52 1.04 1.96 -1.78
N PHE A 53 1.26 1.13 -0.75
CA PHE A 53 2.46 0.32 -0.72
C PHE A 53 2.28 -1.07 -0.13
N VAL A 54 3.21 -1.94 -0.49
CA VAL A 54 3.44 -3.26 0.11
C VAL A 54 4.92 -3.41 0.42
N PHE A 55 5.26 -4.17 1.46
CA PHE A 55 6.66 -4.47 1.75
C PHE A 55 7.15 -5.62 0.87
N GLY A 56 8.41 -5.52 0.44
CA GLY A 56 9.22 -6.65 -0.01
C GLY A 56 9.71 -7.50 1.16
N ASN A 57 10.96 -7.96 1.10
CA ASN A 57 11.57 -8.83 2.09
C ASN A 57 12.87 -8.29 2.71
N HIS A 58 13.44 -7.19 2.18
CA HIS A 58 14.69 -6.60 2.66
C HIS A 58 14.46 -5.39 3.56
N ASP A 59 13.68 -4.40 3.15
CA ASP A 59 13.43 -3.21 3.97
C ASP A 59 12.27 -3.40 4.96
N LEU A 60 12.56 -4.13 6.04
CA LEU A 60 11.56 -4.53 7.04
C LEU A 60 11.70 -3.82 8.38
N LYS A 61 12.47 -2.72 8.45
CA LYS A 61 12.69 -1.96 9.71
C LYS A 61 11.37 -1.59 10.38
N GLU A 62 10.40 -1.19 9.56
CA GLU A 62 9.08 -0.71 10.00
C GLU A 62 7.97 -1.74 9.85
N TYR A 63 8.26 -2.89 9.23
CA TYR A 63 7.26 -3.92 8.90
C TYR A 63 6.45 -4.38 10.13
N LYS A 64 7.08 -4.44 11.30
CA LYS A 64 6.44 -4.82 12.57
C LYS A 64 5.24 -3.94 12.94
N TYR A 65 5.25 -2.64 12.59
CA TYR A 65 4.16 -1.71 12.90
C TYR A 65 2.93 -1.95 12.01
N TYR A 66 3.16 -2.38 10.77
CA TYR A 66 2.12 -2.68 9.79
C TYR A 66 1.54 -4.09 9.95
N LYS A 67 2.37 -5.05 10.37
CA LYS A 67 1.94 -6.43 10.65
C LYS A 67 1.05 -6.51 11.90
N ASN A 68 1.39 -5.76 12.95
CA ASN A 68 0.69 -5.84 14.25
C ASN A 68 -0.54 -4.93 14.34
N LYS A 69 -0.79 -4.07 13.34
CA LYS A 69 -1.99 -3.20 13.32
C LYS A 69 -3.31 -3.99 13.33
N MET A 70 -3.30 -5.25 12.88
CA MET A 70 -4.44 -6.18 13.04
C MET A 70 -4.84 -6.45 14.50
N PHE A 71 -3.94 -6.27 15.49
CA PHE A 71 -4.26 -6.47 16.91
C PHE A 71 -4.76 -5.18 17.60
N SER A 72 -4.40 -4.01 17.08
CA SER A 72 -4.77 -2.70 17.65
C SER A 72 -6.20 -2.29 17.26
N ASP A 73 -6.59 -2.44 15.99
CA ASP A 73 -7.88 -1.93 15.51
C ASP A 73 -9.11 -2.63 16.14
N SER A 74 -8.96 -3.84 16.72
CA SER A 74 -10.06 -4.50 17.43
C SER A 74 -10.37 -3.88 18.81
N LEU A 75 -9.42 -3.16 19.41
CA LEU A 75 -9.57 -2.53 20.74
C LEU A 75 -10.09 -1.08 20.67
N PHE A 76 -10.04 -0.44 19.50
CA PHE A 76 -10.37 0.99 19.35
C PHE A 76 -11.68 1.29 18.59
N SER A 77 -12.48 0.28 18.25
CA SER A 77 -13.77 0.38 17.53
C SER A 77 -14.86 1.25 18.23
N GLY A 78 -14.63 1.72 19.47
CA GLY A 78 -15.66 2.32 20.31
C GLY A 78 -15.57 3.83 20.60
N SER A 79 -14.82 4.66 19.87
CA SER A 79 -14.76 6.10 20.17
C SER A 79 -14.87 6.99 18.93
N PRO A 80 -15.78 7.98 18.88
CA PRO A 80 -15.99 8.84 17.70
C PRO A 80 -14.95 9.95 17.54
N PHE A 81 -13.95 10.04 18.41
CA PHE A 81 -12.86 11.00 18.34
C PHE A 81 -11.62 10.43 19.03
N LYS A 82 -10.58 10.06 18.27
CA LYS A 82 -9.25 9.71 18.82
C LYS A 82 -8.13 10.16 17.89
N PHE A 83 -7.62 11.36 18.15
CA PHE A 83 -6.23 11.71 17.90
C PHE A 83 -5.59 11.79 19.28
N GLU A 84 -4.68 10.86 19.61
CA GLU A 84 -3.54 11.04 20.53
C GLU A 84 -2.86 9.70 20.88
N GLY A 85 -1.56 9.64 20.59
CA GLY A 85 -0.62 9.29 21.65
C GLY A 85 -0.06 7.88 21.75
N THR A 86 0.30 7.20 20.64
CA THR A 86 1.37 6.15 20.61
C THR A 86 1.91 5.78 19.19
N GLY A 87 1.62 6.54 18.13
CA GLY A 87 1.87 6.04 16.76
C GLY A 87 2.06 7.08 15.66
N VAL A 88 2.68 8.22 15.97
CA VAL A 88 2.94 9.30 15.00
C VAL A 88 4.29 9.14 14.28
N GLU A 89 5.27 8.45 14.87
CA GLU A 89 6.63 8.32 14.29
C GLU A 89 6.70 7.45 13.02
N HIS A 90 5.69 6.62 12.75
CA HIS A 90 5.67 5.66 11.64
C HIS A 90 4.49 5.88 10.67
N ALA A 91 4.02 7.13 10.56
CA ALA A 91 2.90 7.50 9.69
C ALA A 91 3.42 8.14 8.39
N HIS A 92 3.62 7.31 7.36
CA HIS A 92 4.25 7.72 6.09
C HIS A 92 3.33 8.42 5.06
N GLY A 93 2.11 8.79 5.45
CA GLY A 93 1.10 9.34 4.54
C GLY A 93 0.68 8.42 3.37
N ALA A 94 1.20 7.19 3.31
CA ALA A 94 0.86 6.15 2.35
C ALA A 94 0.04 5.02 2.99
N ASP A 95 -0.86 4.44 2.20
CA ASP A 95 -1.75 3.36 2.62
C ASP A 95 -1.11 1.98 2.39
N TYR A 96 -0.88 1.25 3.48
CA TYR A 96 -0.42 -0.14 3.40
C TYR A 96 -1.52 -1.08 2.89
N ALA A 97 -1.32 -1.65 1.71
CA ALA A 97 -2.32 -2.38 0.94
C ALA A 97 -2.29 -3.91 1.12
N SER A 98 -1.32 -4.46 1.86
CA SER A 98 -1.20 -5.93 2.00
C SER A 98 -2.41 -6.55 2.69
N ASN A 99 -2.89 -7.67 2.14
CA ASN A 99 -4.00 -8.47 2.67
C ASN A 99 -5.31 -7.68 2.79
N LYS A 100 -5.49 -6.65 1.98
CA LYS A 100 -6.66 -5.78 1.96
C LYS A 100 -7.19 -5.64 0.54
N ASN A 101 -8.50 -5.52 0.43
CA ASN A 101 -9.18 -5.07 -0.79
C ASN A 101 -9.65 -3.64 -0.55
N ILE A 102 -8.88 -2.67 -1.02
CA ILE A 102 -9.15 -1.23 -0.86
C ILE A 102 -10.05 -0.77 -2.01
N ARG A 103 -11.12 -0.04 -1.67
CA ARG A 103 -12.02 0.60 -2.62
C ARG A 103 -11.87 2.11 -2.55
N CYS A 104 -11.18 2.68 -3.53
CA CYS A 104 -10.91 4.12 -3.58
C CYS A 104 -12.08 4.86 -4.22
N LYS A 105 -12.94 5.46 -3.40
CA LYS A 105 -14.10 6.24 -3.90
C LYS A 105 -13.69 7.53 -4.61
N ASN A 106 -12.53 8.08 -4.26
CA ASN A 106 -12.02 9.35 -4.79
C ASN A 106 -11.26 9.17 -6.12
N LEU A 107 -10.94 7.93 -6.48
CA LEU A 107 -10.26 7.58 -7.74
C LEU A 107 -11.24 6.76 -8.57
N THR A 108 -11.85 7.38 -9.58
CA THR A 108 -12.84 6.73 -10.43
C THR A 108 -12.47 6.84 -11.90
N PHE A 109 -12.77 5.81 -12.68
CA PHE A 109 -12.63 5.82 -14.13
C PHE A 109 -13.95 5.42 -14.80
N LYS A 110 -14.07 5.74 -16.09
CA LYS A 110 -15.20 5.28 -16.91
C LYS A 110 -14.79 3.99 -17.63
N THR A 111 -15.58 2.94 -17.45
CA THR A 111 -15.47 1.69 -18.20
C THR A 111 -16.01 1.88 -19.63
N SER A 112 -15.66 0.99 -20.55
CA SER A 112 -16.17 0.95 -21.93
C SER A 112 -17.71 1.01 -22.02
N ASP A 113 -18.41 0.47 -21.01
CA ASP A 113 -19.87 0.50 -20.90
C ASP A 113 -20.43 1.86 -20.45
N GLY A 114 -19.59 2.89 -20.32
CA GLY A 114 -19.95 4.24 -19.87
C GLY A 114 -20.15 4.38 -18.35
N LYS A 115 -20.08 3.28 -17.60
CA LYS A 115 -20.24 3.26 -16.13
C LYS A 115 -19.01 3.83 -15.44
N THR A 116 -19.22 4.73 -14.48
CA THR A 116 -18.16 5.19 -13.57
C THR A 116 -17.93 4.15 -12.46
N THR A 117 -16.71 3.65 -12.34
CA THR A 117 -16.31 2.67 -11.34
C THR A 117 -15.17 3.20 -10.48
N PRO A 118 -15.17 2.93 -9.16
CA PRO A 118 -14.04 3.27 -8.30
C PRO A 118 -12.86 2.33 -8.55
N LEU A 119 -11.66 2.82 -8.31
CA LEU A 119 -10.44 2.04 -8.32
C LEU A 119 -10.46 1.03 -7.17
N LEU A 120 -10.21 -0.23 -7.51
CA LEU A 120 -10.08 -1.33 -6.57
C LEU A 120 -8.61 -1.74 -6.53
N ILE A 121 -8.04 -1.81 -5.33
CA ILE A 121 -6.63 -2.12 -5.11
C ILE A 121 -6.56 -3.31 -4.16
N SER A 122 -5.78 -4.32 -4.51
CA SER A 122 -5.45 -5.43 -3.63
C SER A 122 -3.95 -5.64 -3.65
N GLY A 123 -3.34 -5.74 -2.47
CA GLY A 123 -1.89 -5.90 -2.33
C GLY A 123 -1.54 -7.12 -1.51
N VAL A 124 -0.35 -7.67 -1.74
CA VAL A 124 0.23 -8.72 -0.92
C VAL A 124 1.71 -8.40 -0.68
N THR A 125 2.12 -8.50 0.57
CA THR A 125 3.50 -8.29 1.02
C THR A 125 4.27 -9.59 1.09
N GLY A 126 5.57 -9.49 0.81
CA GLY A 126 6.55 -10.51 1.06
C GLY A 126 6.95 -11.33 -0.16
N SER A 127 7.84 -12.28 0.07
CA SER A 127 8.45 -13.11 -0.97
C SER A 127 8.33 -14.61 -0.67
N ILE A 128 8.79 -15.43 -1.62
CA ILE A 128 9.08 -16.84 -1.37
C ILE A 128 10.05 -16.96 -0.20
N ARG A 129 9.84 -17.97 0.63
CA ARG A 129 10.72 -18.30 1.75
C ARG A 129 11.96 -19.04 1.28
N TYR A 130 13.11 -18.38 1.37
CA TYR A 130 14.43 -18.96 1.17
C TYR A 130 15.29 -18.89 2.44
N ASN A 131 14.88 -18.09 3.43
CA ASN A 131 15.44 -18.08 4.78
C ASN A 131 14.31 -17.86 5.82
N ASN A 132 14.66 -17.54 7.07
CA ASN A 132 13.67 -17.28 8.14
C ASN A 132 13.34 -15.78 8.31
N GLY A 133 13.36 -15.02 7.21
CA GLY A 133 13.04 -13.59 7.19
C GLY A 133 11.58 -13.28 7.55
N GLN A 134 11.33 -12.04 8.01
CA GLN A 134 10.04 -11.66 8.60
C GLN A 134 8.88 -11.54 7.59
N ALA A 135 9.17 -11.13 6.34
CA ALA A 135 8.21 -11.03 5.24
C ALA A 135 8.46 -12.11 4.17
N GLN A 136 8.80 -13.32 4.62
CA GLN A 136 8.98 -14.48 3.77
C GLN A 136 7.94 -15.55 4.10
N PHE A 137 7.31 -16.11 3.06
CA PHE A 137 6.18 -17.00 3.21
C PHE A 137 6.38 -18.29 2.42
N THR A 138 5.92 -19.40 3.00
CA THR A 138 5.73 -20.64 2.24
C THR A 138 4.55 -20.50 1.29
N ASP A 139 4.48 -21.33 0.25
CA ASP A 139 3.35 -21.35 -0.69
C ASP A 139 2.01 -21.50 0.02
N LYS A 140 1.94 -22.32 1.08
CA LYS A 140 0.73 -22.47 1.90
C LYS A 140 0.36 -21.17 2.64
N GLN A 141 1.36 -20.45 3.17
CA GLN A 141 1.14 -19.18 3.85
C GLN A 141 0.71 -18.09 2.86
N MET A 142 1.34 -18.02 1.70
CA MET A 142 0.99 -17.09 0.62
C MET A 142 -0.42 -17.38 0.07
N LYS A 143 -0.73 -18.65 -0.19
CA LYS A 143 -2.07 -19.08 -0.58
C LYS A 143 -3.13 -18.68 0.46
N ARG A 144 -2.84 -18.81 1.76
CA ARG A 144 -3.76 -18.38 2.81
C ARG A 144 -4.01 -16.87 2.78
N GLN A 145 -2.99 -16.06 2.52
CA GLN A 145 -3.12 -14.61 2.35
C GLN A 145 -4.06 -14.28 1.18
N LEU A 146 -3.84 -14.90 0.02
CA LEU A 146 -4.70 -14.73 -1.16
C LEU A 146 -6.14 -15.17 -0.92
N VAL A 147 -6.33 -16.35 -0.31
CA VAL A 147 -7.66 -16.89 -0.02
C VAL A 147 -8.43 -15.99 0.95
N ALA A 148 -7.76 -15.38 1.92
CA ALA A 148 -8.38 -14.43 2.85
C ALA A 148 -8.94 -13.17 2.14
N MET A 149 -8.43 -12.83 0.95
CA MET A 149 -8.94 -11.69 0.17
C MET A 149 -10.13 -12.05 -0.71
N ILE A 150 -10.39 -13.33 -1.00
CA ILE A 150 -11.47 -13.78 -1.89
C ILE A 150 -12.84 -13.19 -1.52
N PRO A 151 -13.30 -13.19 -0.24
CA PRO A 151 -14.62 -12.65 0.09
C PRO A 151 -14.79 -11.19 -0.31
N GLY A 152 -13.75 -10.37 -0.17
CA GLY A 152 -13.80 -8.96 -0.58
C GLY A 152 -13.67 -8.75 -2.08
N LEU A 153 -13.01 -9.65 -2.81
CA LEU A 153 -13.02 -9.65 -4.28
C LEU A 153 -14.41 -9.96 -4.81
N LEU A 154 -15.05 -11.01 -4.27
CA LEU A 154 -16.43 -11.38 -4.59
C LEU A 154 -17.43 -10.24 -4.28
N TRP A 155 -17.27 -9.58 -3.13
CA TRP A 155 -18.09 -8.40 -2.79
C TRP A 155 -17.94 -7.27 -3.82
N ASN A 156 -16.73 -7.10 -4.36
CA ASN A 156 -16.44 -6.12 -5.41
C ASN A 156 -16.80 -6.61 -6.83
N LYS A 157 -17.35 -7.83 -6.96
CA LYS A 157 -17.76 -8.45 -8.23
C LYS A 157 -16.59 -8.62 -9.21
N ILE A 158 -15.41 -8.97 -8.69
CA ILE A 158 -14.26 -9.50 -9.42
C ILE A 158 -14.27 -11.02 -9.25
#